data_AF-A0A383DEF2-F1
#
_entry.id   AF-A0A383DEF2-F1
#
_cell.length_a   1.000
_cell.length_b   1.000
_cell.length_c   1.000
_cell.angle_alpha   90.00
_cell.angle_beta   90.00
_cell.angle_gamma   90.00
#
_symmetry.space_group_name_H-M   'P 1'
#
loop_
_entity.id
_entity.type
_entity.pdbx_description
1 polymer ?
#
loop_
_entity_poly.entity_id
_entity_poly.type
_entity_poly.pdbx_seq_one_letter_code
_entity_poly.pdbx_strand_id
1 'polypeptide(L)' 'MTKWTIDEAREHYKIKGWGEGYFDINSKGNIVVRPNKKGAHHIDLKELVDDIQSKGYSL' A
#
# COMPACT_ATOMS: atom_id res chain seq x y z
N MET A 1 -13.02 -12.12 19.65
CA MET A 1 -12.51 -12.17 18.26
C MET A 1 -11.15 -11.49 18.27
N THR A 2 -10.11 -12.13 17.72
CA THR A 2 -8.81 -11.49 17.52
C THR A 2 -8.96 -10.35 16.51
N LYS A 3 -8.32 -9.22 16.78
CA LYS A 3 -8.38 -8.05 15.89
C LYS A 3 -7.45 -8.31 14.71
N TRP A 4 -7.97 -8.18 13.49
CA TRP A 4 -7.19 -8.28 12.25
C TRP A 4 -6.02 -7.28 12.25
N THR A 5 -4.84 -7.75 11.88
CA THR A 5 -3.57 -7.02 11.92
C THR A 5 -3.01 -6.80 10.51
N ILE A 6 -2.07 -5.87 10.39
CA ILE A 6 -1.39 -5.60 9.12
C ILE A 6 -0.54 -6.81 8.69
N ASP A 7 0.08 -7.52 9.63
CA ASP A 7 0.88 -8.69 9.30
C ASP A 7 0.02 -9.84 8.78
N GLU A 8 -1.17 -10.05 9.37
CA GLU A 8 -2.17 -10.97 8.81
C GLU A 8 -2.59 -10.57 7.41
N ALA A 9 -2.79 -9.27 7.13
CA ALA A 9 -3.09 -8.79 5.78
C ALA A 9 -1.93 -9.04 4.79
N ARG A 10 -0.68 -8.77 5.20
CA ARG A 10 0.51 -9.02 4.38
C ARG A 10 0.64 -10.50 4.01
N GLU A 11 0.38 -11.39 4.96
CA GLU A 11 0.42 -12.84 4.77
C GLU A 11 -0.73 -13.32 3.90
N HIS A 12 -1.97 -12.92 4.24
CA HIS A 12 -3.18 -13.34 3.55
C HIS A 12 -3.17 -12.97 2.05
N TYR A 13 -2.74 -11.74 1.72
CA TYR A 13 -2.63 -11.26 0.34
C TYR A 13 -1.26 -11.53 -0.29
N LYS A 14 -0.37 -12.26 0.40
CA LYS A 14 0.97 -12.64 -0.08
C LYS A 14 1.79 -11.47 -0.64
N ILE A 15 1.70 -10.31 0.01
CA ILE A 15 2.31 -9.06 -0.48
C ILE A 15 3.82 -9.21 -0.71
N LYS A 16 4.53 -9.90 0.19
CA LYS A 16 5.97 -10.16 0.03
C LYS A 16 6.30 -11.03 -1.19
N GLY A 17 5.38 -11.90 -1.60
CA GLY A 17 5.58 -12.85 -2.69
C GLY A 17 5.51 -12.22 -4.07
N TRP A 18 4.53 -11.34 -4.31
CA TRP A 18 4.36 -10.65 -5.60
C TRP A 18 4.89 -9.21 -5.59
N GLY A 19 4.92 -8.57 -4.43
CA GLY A 19 5.29 -7.17 -4.29
C GLY A 19 6.78 -6.93 -4.43
N GLU A 20 7.62 -7.93 -4.15
CA GLU A 20 9.08 -7.91 -4.32
C GLU A 20 9.82 -6.63 -3.87
N GLY A 21 9.34 -5.96 -2.82
CA GLY A 21 9.90 -4.69 -2.33
C GLY A 21 9.47 -3.44 -3.10
N TYR A 22 8.65 -3.58 -4.14
CA TYR A 22 7.91 -2.49 -4.77
C TYR A 22 6.60 -2.21 -4.03
N PHE A 23 5.94 -3.22 -3.48
CA PHE A 23 4.67 -3.05 -2.76
C PHE A 23 4.76 -3.54 -1.32
N ASP A 24 4.06 -2.85 -0.41
CA ASP A 24 3.91 -3.21 1.00
C ASP A 24 2.61 -2.61 1.56
N ILE A 25 2.28 -2.85 2.82
CA ILE A 25 1.19 -2.22 3.55
C ILE A 25 1.80 -1.28 4.60
N ASN A 26 1.31 -0.04 4.72
CA ASN A 26 1.77 0.91 5.74
C ASN A 26 1.02 0.75 7.08
N SER A 27 1.36 1.59 8.07
CA SER A 27 0.74 1.57 9.40
C SER A 27 -0.75 1.94 9.43
N LYS A 28 -1.28 2.55 8.35
CA LYS A 28 -2.71 2.84 8.19
C LYS A 28 -3.49 1.65 7.61
N GLY A 29 -2.79 0.59 7.16
CA GLY A 29 -3.40 -0.54 6.47
C GLY A 29 -3.57 -0.32 4.96
N ASN A 30 -3.00 0.76 4.40
CA ASN A 30 -3.07 1.04 2.97
C ASN A 30 -1.90 0.41 2.23
N ILE A 31 -2.13 0.06 0.97
CA ILE A 31 -1.05 -0.40 0.09
C ILE A 31 -0.18 0.78 -0.33
N VAL A 32 1.14 0.60 -0.23
CA VAL A 32 2.14 1.55 -0.67
C VAL A 32 2.93 1.00 -1.85
N VAL A 33 3.35 1.90 -2.74
CA VAL A 33 4.28 1.59 -3.83
C VAL A 33 5.61 2.32 -3.64
N ARG A 34 6.71 1.63 -3.94
CA ARG A 34 8.09 2.15 -3.94
C ARG A 34 8.62 2.07 -5.37
N PRO A 35 8.61 3.16 -6.16
CA PRO A 35 9.11 3.13 -7.54
C PRO A 35 10.58 2.69 -7.65
N ASN A 36 11.37 2.89 -6.58
CA ASN A 36 12.73 2.39 -6.44
C ASN A 36 12.83 1.51 -5.19
N LYS A 37 13.16 0.21 -5.35
CA LYS A 37 13.31 -0.75 -4.23
C LYS A 37 14.28 -0.27 -3.14
N LYS A 38 15.30 0.51 -3.50
CA LYS A 38 16.33 1.03 -2.58
C LYS A 38 16.07 2.48 -2.14
N GLY A 39 15.02 3.11 -2.66
CA GLY A 39 14.65 4.48 -2.32
C GLY A 39 13.98 4.55 -0.95
N ALA A 40 14.14 5.70 -0.28
CA ALA A 40 13.43 6.00 0.96
C ALA A 40 11.95 6.36 0.71
N HIS A 41 11.63 6.79 -0.50
CA HIS A 41 10.30 7.29 -0.85
C HIS A 41 9.34 6.16 -1.22
N HIS A 42 8.12 6.28 -0.73
CA HIS A 42 6.99 5.45 -1.08
C HIS A 42 5.75 6.34 -1.22
N ILE A 43 4.74 5.83 -1.92
CA ILE A 43 3.48 6.53 -2.17
C ILE A 43 2.36 5.67 -1.60
N ASP A 44 1.50 6.24 -0.76
CA ASP A 44 0.25 5.62 -0.33
C ASP A 44 -0.77 5.71 -1.46
N LEU A 45 -1.17 4.55 -2.00
CA LEU A 45 -2.05 4.52 -3.16
C LEU A 45 -3.49 4.95 -2.82
N LYS A 46 -3.94 4.75 -1.57
CA LYS A 46 -5.27 5.20 -1.17
C LYS A 46 -5.32 6.72 -1.09
N GLU A 47 -4.31 7.34 -0.48
CA GLU A 47 -4.21 8.80 -0.41
C GLU A 47 -4.06 9.42 -1.80
N LEU A 48 -3.26 8.80 -2.68
CA LEU A 48 -3.13 9.25 -4.07
C LEU A 48 -4.46 9.20 -4.82
N VAL A 49 -5.20 8.10 -4.73
CA VAL A 49 -6.50 7.97 -5.39
C VAL A 49 -7.50 9.00 -4.85
N ASP A 50 -7.54 9.19 -3.53
CA ASP A 50 -8.43 10.17 -2.90
C ASP A 50 -8.11 11.60 -3.34
N ASP A 51 -6.82 11.95 -3.45
CA ASP A 51 -6.38 13.26 -3.95
C ASP A 51 -6.79 13.46 -5.42
N ILE A 52 -6.56 12.47 -6.29
CA ILE A 52 -6.98 12.50 -7.70
C ILE A 52 -8.50 12.70 -7.83
N GLN A 53 -9.28 11.93 -7.07
CA GLN A 53 -10.74 12.03 -7.07
C GLN A 53 -11.23 13.38 -6.54
N SER A 54 -10.60 13.92 -5.49
CA SER A 54 -10.95 15.23 -4.92
C SER A 54 -10.80 16.38 -5.91
N LYS A 55 -9.92 16.22 -6.91
CA LYS A 55 -9.67 17.17 -8.00
C LYS A 55 -10.62 16.99 -9.18
N GLY A 56 -11.56 16.04 -9.10
CA GLY A 56 -12.54 15.76 -10.14
C GLY A 56 -12.00 14.92 -11.31
N TYR A 57 -10.83 14.31 -11.17
CA TYR A 57 -10.30 13.37 -12.16
C TYR A 57 -10.78 11.95 -11.83
N SER A 58 -11.15 11.17 -12.86
CA SER A 58 -11.32 9.72 -12.72
C SER A 58 -10.08 9.00 -13.26
N LEU A 59 -9.80 7.84 -12.68
CA LEU A 59 -8.93 6.82 -13.28
C LEU A 59 -9.65 6.12 -14.43
#